data_AF-A0A357KQ27-F1
#
_entry.id   AF-A0A357KQ27-F1
#
_cell.length_a   1.000
_cell.length_b   1.000
_cell.length_c   1.000
_cell.angle_alpha   90.00
_cell.angle_beta   90.00
_cell.angle_gamma   90.00
#
_symmetry.space_group_name_H-M   'P 1'
#
loop_
_entity.id
_entity.type
_entity.pdbx_description
1 polymer ?
#
loop_
_entity_poly.entity_id
_entity_poly.type
_entity_poly.pdbx_seq_one_letter_code
_entity_poly.pdbx_strand_id
1 'polypeptide(L)'
;RYMDDTRELAKEQGYVETVYGRRLYLPEIKARNAQRRKYAERTAINAPMQGTAADIIKLAMLDVHDWLEAGSPSALMIMQVHDELVFEVDESAADQLARDVSQRMAKVAELDVPLVAESGVGNNWDEAH
;
A
#
# COMPACT_ATOMS: atom_id res chain seq x y z
N ARG A 1 8.07 4.26 22.53
CA ARG A 1 6.68 4.77 22.46
C ARG A 1 5.87 3.99 21.44
N TYR A 2 5.78 4.33 20.14
CA TYR A 2 4.97 3.54 19.17
C TYR A 2 5.18 2.02 19.24
N MET A 3 6.43 1.54 19.20
CA MET A 3 6.72 0.11 19.25
C MET A 3 6.26 -0.58 20.55
N ASP A 4 6.32 0.13 21.67
CA ASP A 4 5.96 -0.40 22.98
C ASP A 4 4.43 -0.41 23.12
N ASP A 5 3.80 0.73 22.79
CA ASP A 5 2.35 0.93 22.82
C ASP A 5 1.63 -0.11 21.95
N THR A 6 2.12 -0.34 20.71
CA THR A 6 1.53 -1.34 19.80
C THR A 6 1.68 -2.77 20.32
N ARG A 7 2.80 -3.11 20.99
CA ARG A 7 2.97 -4.43 21.61
C ARG A 7 2.03 -4.61 22.80
N GLU A 8 1.85 -3.59 23.61
CA GLU A 8 0.94 -3.61 24.75
C GLU A 8 -0.51 -3.75 24.30
N LEU A 9 -0.94 -2.95 23.32
CA LEU A 9 -2.26 -3.04 22.71
C LEU A 9 -2.51 -4.45 22.12
N ALA A 10 -1.55 -4.97 21.35
CA ALA A 10 -1.65 -6.32 20.78
C ALA A 10 -1.80 -7.41 21.86
N LYS A 11 -1.13 -7.26 23.01
CA LYS A 11 -1.29 -8.17 24.15
C LYS A 11 -2.65 -8.00 24.81
N GLU A 12 -3.17 -6.79 24.91
CA GLU A 12 -4.47 -6.54 25.53
C GLU A 12 -5.60 -7.18 24.72
N GLN A 13 -5.72 -6.81 23.44
CA GLN A 13 -6.87 -7.17 22.60
C GLN A 13 -6.65 -8.40 21.69
N GLY A 14 -5.41 -8.87 21.53
CA GLY A 14 -5.08 -10.07 20.76
C GLY A 14 -4.96 -9.86 19.24
N TYR A 15 -5.04 -8.61 18.76
CA TYR A 15 -4.88 -8.26 17.36
C TYR A 15 -4.31 -6.83 17.21
N VAL A 16 -3.86 -6.50 16.01
CA VAL A 16 -3.50 -5.15 15.59
C VAL A 16 -4.28 -4.76 14.33
N GLU A 17 -4.40 -3.47 14.06
CA GLU A 17 -5.20 -2.94 12.95
C GLU A 17 -4.34 -2.04 12.04
N THR A 18 -4.72 -1.96 10.76
CA THR A 18 -4.27 -0.90 9.85
C THR A 18 -5.03 0.40 10.14
N VAL A 19 -4.60 1.52 9.56
CA VAL A 19 -5.31 2.81 9.66
C VAL A 19 -6.76 2.70 9.15
N TYR A 20 -7.02 1.80 8.20
CA TYR A 20 -8.34 1.54 7.64
C TYR A 20 -9.12 0.42 8.35
N GLY A 21 -8.64 -0.03 9.52
CA GLY A 21 -9.36 -0.98 10.38
C GLY A 21 -9.21 -2.46 9.99
N ARG A 22 -8.34 -2.82 9.04
CA ARG A 22 -8.08 -4.23 8.74
C ARG A 22 -7.30 -4.87 9.87
N ARG A 23 -7.80 -6.00 10.39
CA ARG A 23 -7.23 -6.69 11.56
C ARG A 23 -6.24 -7.79 11.18
N LEU A 24 -5.19 -7.94 11.99
CA LEU A 24 -4.37 -9.14 12.07
C LEU A 24 -4.40 -9.69 13.49
N TYR A 25 -4.97 -10.89 13.65
CA TYR A 25 -5.00 -11.60 14.93
C TYR A 25 -3.65 -12.27 15.23
N LEU A 26 -3.21 -12.16 16.48
CA LEU A 26 -1.90 -12.60 16.95
C LEU A 26 -2.06 -13.63 18.09
N PRO A 27 -2.46 -14.88 17.79
CA PRO A 27 -2.73 -15.89 18.82
C PRO A 27 -1.52 -16.18 19.71
N GLU A 28 -0.31 -15.98 19.19
CA GLU A 28 0.95 -16.24 19.89
C GLU A 28 1.47 -15.04 20.70
N ILE A 29 0.75 -13.92 20.78
CA ILE A 29 1.21 -12.70 21.47
C ILE A 29 1.40 -12.89 22.98
N LYS A 30 0.73 -13.89 23.57
CA LYS A 30 0.86 -14.33 24.97
C LYS A 30 1.56 -15.68 25.12
N ALA A 31 2.23 -16.19 24.07
CA ALA A 31 2.83 -17.52 24.11
C ALA A 31 3.87 -17.64 25.25
N ARG A 32 3.86 -18.77 25.96
CA ARG A 32 4.89 -19.09 26.96
C ARG A 32 6.27 -19.25 26.31
N ASN A 33 6.29 -19.85 25.11
CA ASN A 33 7.50 -19.97 24.31
C ASN A 33 7.98 -18.58 23.88
N ALA A 34 9.19 -18.21 24.32
CA ALA A 34 9.74 -16.87 24.11
C ALA A 34 9.99 -16.55 22.62
N GLN A 35 10.36 -17.53 21.80
CA GLN A 35 10.60 -17.32 20.37
C GLN A 35 9.30 -17.03 19.62
N ARG A 36 8.24 -17.81 19.89
CA ARG A 36 6.90 -17.59 19.29
C ARG A 36 6.33 -16.24 19.69
N ARG A 37 6.47 -15.87 20.97
CA ARG A 37 6.03 -14.57 21.48
C ARG A 37 6.79 -13.41 20.83
N LYS A 38 8.13 -13.47 20.76
CA LYS A 38 8.94 -12.43 20.10
C LYS A 38 8.60 -12.28 18.62
N TYR A 39 8.32 -13.37 17.93
CA TYR A 39 7.86 -13.31 16.54
C TYR A 39 6.52 -12.57 16.44
N ALA A 40 5.53 -12.92 17.27
CA ALA A 40 4.24 -12.23 17.30
C ALA A 40 4.37 -10.73 17.65
N GLU A 41 5.26 -10.37 18.59
CA GLU A 41 5.53 -8.97 18.94
C GLU A 41 6.18 -8.19 17.78
N ARG A 42 7.04 -8.83 16.97
CA ARG A 42 7.57 -8.21 15.74
C ARG A 42 6.49 -8.04 14.69
N THR A 43 5.65 -9.05 14.49
CA THR A 43 4.52 -8.99 13.57
C THR A 43 3.52 -7.90 13.98
N ALA A 44 3.26 -7.73 15.29
CA ALA A 44 2.40 -6.68 15.81
C ALA A 44 2.85 -5.27 15.41
N ILE A 45 4.16 -5.03 15.40
CA ILE A 45 4.73 -3.72 15.01
C ILE A 45 4.64 -3.52 13.50
N ASN A 46 4.95 -4.55 12.72
CA ASN A 46 5.09 -4.43 11.27
C ASN A 46 3.74 -4.45 10.54
N ALA A 47 2.79 -5.25 11.01
CA ALA A 47 1.52 -5.47 10.32
C ALA A 47 0.68 -4.20 10.12
N PRO A 48 0.57 -3.26 11.09
CA PRO A 48 -0.12 -1.99 10.86
C PRO A 48 0.48 -1.18 9.73
N MET A 49 1.82 -1.08 9.65
CA MET A 49 2.50 -0.30 8.62
C MET A 49 2.37 -0.94 7.25
N GLN A 50 2.76 -2.22 7.13
CA GLN A 50 2.68 -2.96 5.85
C GLN A 50 1.24 -3.12 5.38
N GLY A 51 0.33 -3.36 6.31
CA GLY A 51 -1.08 -3.45 6.01
C GLY A 51 -1.63 -2.11 5.53
N THR A 52 -1.30 -1.00 6.19
CA THR A 52 -1.78 0.32 5.74
C THR A 52 -1.28 0.63 4.33
N ALA A 53 -0.01 0.36 4.01
CA ALA A 53 0.49 0.48 2.64
C ALA A 53 -0.29 -0.38 1.64
N ALA A 54 -0.61 -1.63 2.01
CA ALA A 54 -1.42 -2.53 1.19
C ALA A 54 -2.89 -2.11 1.07
N ASP A 55 -3.41 -1.30 1.99
CA ASP A 55 -4.74 -0.69 1.87
C ASP A 55 -4.70 0.50 0.90
N ILE A 56 -3.71 1.38 1.06
CA ILE A 56 -3.52 2.56 0.22
C ILE A 56 -3.35 2.16 -1.25
N ILE A 57 -2.50 1.18 -1.56
CA ILE A 57 -2.29 0.75 -2.95
C ILE A 57 -3.57 0.20 -3.58
N LYS A 58 -4.42 -0.49 -2.81
CA LYS A 58 -5.71 -0.99 -3.31
C LYS A 58 -6.72 0.13 -3.54
N LEU A 59 -6.73 1.15 -2.68
CA LEU A 59 -7.53 2.35 -2.90
C LEU A 59 -7.07 3.09 -4.17
N ALA A 60 -5.75 3.20 -4.38
CA ALA A 60 -5.19 3.75 -5.61
C ALA A 60 -5.59 2.95 -6.86
N MET A 61 -5.54 1.62 -6.79
CA MET A 61 -5.97 0.76 -7.90
C MET A 61 -7.42 1.00 -8.28
N LEU A 62 -8.32 1.12 -7.30
CA LEU A 62 -9.74 1.39 -7.54
C LEU A 62 -9.96 2.78 -8.13
N ASP A 63 -9.33 3.83 -7.56
CA ASP A 63 -9.47 5.20 -8.07
C ASP A 63 -8.95 5.33 -9.51
N VAL A 64 -7.80 4.73 -9.81
CA VAL A 64 -7.23 4.73 -11.17
C VAL A 64 -8.09 3.93 -12.14
N HIS A 65 -8.62 2.77 -11.72
CA HIS A 65 -9.52 1.97 -12.54
C HIS A 65 -10.80 2.75 -12.90
N ASP A 66 -11.48 3.32 -11.90
CA ASP A 66 -12.71 4.09 -12.10
C ASP A 66 -12.45 5.32 -13.00
N TRP A 67 -11.29 5.95 -12.87
CA TRP A 67 -10.88 7.06 -13.74
C TRP A 67 -10.64 6.64 -15.19
N LEU A 68 -9.97 5.51 -15.41
CA LEU A 68 -9.74 4.97 -16.75
C LEU A 68 -11.06 4.57 -17.42
N GLU A 69 -11.98 3.93 -16.69
CA GLU A 69 -13.31 3.55 -17.19
C GLU A 69 -14.17 4.78 -17.54
N ALA A 70 -14.00 5.89 -16.83
CA ALA A 70 -14.76 7.11 -17.04
C ALA A 70 -14.27 7.98 -18.23
N GLY A 71 -13.13 7.66 -18.86
CA GLY A 71 -12.51 8.57 -19.83
C GLY A 71 -11.44 8.00 -20.74
N SER A 72 -10.57 8.90 -21.20
CA SER A 72 -9.39 8.64 -22.03
C SER A 72 -8.20 9.31 -21.32
N PRO A 73 -6.98 8.76 -21.35
CA PRO A 73 -6.42 7.85 -22.35
C PRO A 73 -6.85 6.38 -22.22
N SER A 74 -6.86 5.67 -23.36
CA SER A 74 -6.96 4.21 -23.37
C SER A 74 -5.65 3.63 -22.83
N ALA A 75 -5.65 3.24 -21.56
CA ALA A 75 -4.51 2.61 -20.92
C ALA A 75 -4.96 1.37 -20.15
N LEU A 76 -4.07 0.39 -20.03
CA LEU A 76 -4.32 -0.85 -19.32
C LEU A 76 -3.38 -0.96 -18.13
N MET A 77 -3.93 -1.09 -16.92
CA MET A 77 -3.15 -1.49 -15.75
C MET A 77 -2.84 -2.99 -15.86
N ILE A 78 -1.58 -3.34 -16.14
CA ILE A 78 -1.18 -4.72 -16.43
C ILE A 78 -0.62 -5.45 -15.21
N MET A 79 0.01 -4.73 -14.27
CA MET A 79 0.63 -5.34 -13.08
C MET A 79 0.58 -4.43 -11.86
N GLN A 80 0.64 -5.07 -10.69
CA GLN A 80 0.88 -4.44 -9.39
C GLN A 80 2.02 -5.20 -8.72
N VAL A 81 3.09 -4.51 -8.34
CA VAL A 81 4.27 -5.12 -7.71
C VAL A 81 4.74 -4.23 -6.57
N HIS A 82 4.80 -4.76 -5.35
CA HIS A 82 5.12 -3.99 -4.13
C HIS A 82 4.20 -2.76 -3.94
N ASP A 83 4.70 -1.57 -4.21
CA ASP A 83 4.04 -0.26 -4.15
C ASP A 83 3.89 0.39 -5.54
N GLU A 84 4.21 -0.35 -6.61
CA GLU A 84 4.18 0.09 -8.00
C GLU A 84 2.93 -0.42 -8.75
N LEU A 85 2.42 0.41 -9.66
CA LEU A 85 1.40 0.07 -10.66
C LEU A 85 2.00 0.24 -12.06
N VAL A 86 1.91 -0.80 -12.88
CA VAL A 86 2.48 -0.83 -14.23
C VAL A 86 1.36 -0.75 -15.27
N PHE A 87 1.56 0.09 -16.28
CA PHE A 87 0.56 0.35 -17.31
C PHE A 87 1.14 0.17 -18.71
N GLU A 88 0.28 -0.25 -19.64
CA GLU A 88 0.49 -0.14 -21.07
C GLU A 88 -0.39 0.98 -21.62
N VAL A 89 0.17 1.81 -22.51
CA VAL A 89 -0.50 2.98 -23.08
C VAL A 89 0.14 3.36 -24.41
N ASP A 90 -0.63 3.98 -25.30
CA ASP A 90 -0.07 4.60 -26.51
C ASP A 90 0.96 5.68 -26.16
N GLU A 91 2.08 5.71 -26.88
CA GLU A 91 3.19 6.65 -26.67
C GLU A 91 2.73 8.12 -26.59
N SER A 92 1.77 8.49 -27.44
CA SER A 92 1.21 9.86 -27.48
C SER A 92 0.49 10.29 -26.19
N ALA A 93 0.12 9.33 -25.33
CA ALA A 93 -0.59 9.56 -24.08
C ALA A 93 0.24 9.21 -22.82
N ALA A 94 1.46 8.68 -22.97
CA ALA A 94 2.26 8.16 -21.87
C ALA A 94 2.56 9.23 -20.80
N ASP A 95 3.01 10.41 -21.22
CA ASP A 95 3.29 11.54 -20.32
C ASP A 95 2.04 12.03 -19.56
N GLN A 96 0.88 11.98 -20.20
CA GLN A 96 -0.37 12.39 -19.56
C GLN A 96 -0.82 11.35 -18.53
N LEU A 97 -0.78 10.07 -18.90
CA LEU A 97 -1.12 8.97 -18.00
C LEU A 97 -0.22 8.99 -16.77
N ALA A 98 1.10 9.09 -16.95
CA ALA A 98 2.08 9.11 -15.87
C ALA A 98 1.77 10.23 -14.85
N ARG A 99 1.55 11.45 -15.33
CA ARG A 99 1.20 12.59 -14.45
C ARG A 99 -0.09 12.36 -13.68
N ASP A 100 -1.14 11.92 -14.36
CA ASP A 100 -2.47 11.78 -13.75
C ASP A 100 -2.52 10.64 -12.74
N VAL A 101 -1.92 9.49 -13.08
CA VAL A 101 -1.82 8.33 -12.18
C VAL A 101 -1.03 8.69 -10.93
N SER A 102 0.15 9.30 -11.06
CA SER A 102 0.94 9.70 -9.89
C SER A 102 0.19 10.69 -8.99
N GLN A 103 -0.51 11.66 -9.57
CA GLN A 103 -1.32 12.61 -8.77
C GLN A 103 -2.47 11.92 -8.04
N ARG A 104 -3.10 10.92 -8.66
CA ARG A 104 -4.17 10.13 -8.05
C ARG A 104 -3.65 9.26 -6.93
N MET A 105 -2.59 8.50 -7.18
CA MET A 105 -1.91 7.67 -6.18
C MET A 105 -1.47 8.48 -4.95
N ALA A 106 -1.00 9.71 -5.15
CA ALA A 106 -0.60 10.59 -4.05
C ALA A 106 -1.78 11.16 -3.22
N LYS A 107 -3.02 11.05 -3.70
CA LYS A 107 -4.22 11.67 -3.10
C LYS A 107 -5.23 10.68 -2.52
N VAL A 108 -5.05 9.37 -2.71
CA VAL A 108 -6.04 8.37 -2.27
C VAL A 108 -6.15 8.20 -0.75
N ALA A 109 -5.22 8.79 0.01
CA ALA A 109 -5.21 8.72 1.47
C ALA A 109 -4.89 10.09 2.08
N GLU A 110 -5.63 10.45 3.11
CA GLU A 110 -5.31 11.58 3.97
C GLU A 110 -4.39 11.10 5.11
N LEU A 111 -3.15 11.54 5.08
CA LEU A 111 -2.12 11.24 6.08
C LEU A 111 -1.48 12.53 6.57
N ASP A 112 -0.97 12.54 7.80
CA ASP A 112 -0.24 13.67 8.36
C ASP A 112 1.05 14.01 7.56
N VAL A 113 1.58 13.02 6.84
CA VAL A 113 2.73 13.16 5.94
C VAL A 113 2.24 12.91 4.51
N PRO A 114 2.52 13.82 3.55
CA PRO A 114 2.03 13.67 2.18
C PRO A 114 2.60 12.43 1.51
N LEU A 115 1.74 11.67 0.83
CA LEU A 115 2.17 10.59 -0.05
C LEU A 115 2.82 11.17 -1.31
N VAL A 116 3.84 10.47 -1.79
CA VAL A 116 4.54 10.79 -3.04
C VAL A 116 4.47 9.54 -3.91
N ALA A 117 4.08 9.73 -5.17
CA ALA A 117 4.15 8.71 -6.20
C ALA A 117 5.01 9.25 -7.34
N GLU A 118 6.06 8.52 -7.68
CA GLU A 118 6.94 8.81 -8.80
C GLU A 118 6.44 8.06 -10.05
N SER A 119 6.87 8.48 -11.23
CA SER A 119 6.52 7.83 -12.49
C SER A 119 7.71 7.85 -13.44
N GLY A 120 7.99 6.72 -14.07
CA GLY A 120 8.87 6.61 -15.23
C GLY A 120 8.10 6.09 -16.45
N VAL A 121 8.65 6.35 -17.64
CA VAL A 121 8.11 5.90 -18.93
C VAL A 121 9.27 5.31 -19.72
N GLY A 122 9.07 4.12 -20.29
CA GLY A 122 10.09 3.40 -21.03
C GLY A 122 9.48 2.37 -21.98
N ASN A 123 10.29 1.83 -22.89
CA ASN A 123 9.82 0.82 -23.85
C ASN A 123 9.74 -0.59 -23.24
N ASN A 124 10.28 -0.74 -22.05
CA ASN A 124 10.22 -1.94 -21.23
C ASN A 124 10.23 -1.53 -19.76
N TRP A 125 9.97 -2.50 -18.89
CA TRP A 125 9.84 -2.25 -17.46
C TRP A 125 11.14 -1.73 -16.81
N ASP A 126 12.32 -2.18 -17.25
CA ASP A 126 13.61 -1.74 -16.73
C ASP A 126 13.92 -0.27 -17.07
N GLU A 127 13.45 0.22 -18.22
CA GLU A 127 13.56 1.64 -18.61
C GLU A 127 12.54 2.54 -17.88
N ALA A 128 11.41 1.98 -17.46
CA ALA A 128 10.32 2.71 -16.83
C ALA A 128 10.41 2.78 -15.30
N HIS A 129 11.24 1.91 -14.70
CA HIS A 129 11.52 1.86 -13.26
C HIS A 129 12.64 2.84 -12.88
#